data_AF-A0A0G2AJ70-F1
#
_entry.id   AF-A0A0G2AJ70-F1
#
_cell.length_a   1.000
_cell.length_b   1.000
_cell.length_c   1.000
_cell.angle_alpha   90.00
_cell.angle_beta   90.00
_cell.angle_gamma   90.00
#
_symmetry.space_group_name_H-M   'P 1'
#
loop_
_entity.id
_entity.type
_entity.pdbx_description
1 polymer ?
#
loop_
_entity_poly.entity_id
_entity_poly.type
_entity_poly.pdbx_seq_one_letter_code
_entity_poly.pdbx_strand_id
1 'polypeptide(L)'
;MLLVLTMYAKAQQENLIAAQTFLQQGNLDSAKFYIDAAVLDPSTASNAQVWYLKGFIYKTIYNKNEKGNKQSPSRLAALTFFKKSLAIDSSQENIQENIKNIKYLATTLYNDAGASLDSVDYKIAIKNFETFKEYYLLVDPTPANI
;
A
#
# COMPACT_ATOMS: atom_id res chain seq x y z
N MET A 1 0.83 -25.09 -29.88
CA MET A 1 0.28 -24.25 -28.78
C MET A 1 1.32 -23.97 -27.67
N LEU A 2 2.61 -23.85 -27.99
CA LEU A 2 3.69 -23.53 -27.02
C LEU A 2 4.17 -22.07 -27.13
N LEU A 3 4.01 -21.46 -28.31
CA LEU A 3 4.38 -20.06 -28.60
C LEU A 3 3.47 -19.02 -27.93
N VAL A 4 2.22 -19.39 -27.63
CA VAL A 4 1.26 -18.47 -26.99
C VAL A 4 1.58 -18.34 -25.49
N LEU A 5 1.93 -19.43 -24.82
CA LEU A 5 2.27 -19.40 -23.38
C LEU A 5 3.52 -18.57 -23.06
N THR A 6 4.52 -18.54 -23.95
CA THR A 6 5.79 -17.81 -23.72
C THR A 6 5.68 -16.30 -23.97
N MET A 7 4.81 -15.85 -24.87
CA MET A 7 4.57 -14.41 -25.08
C MET A 7 3.81 -13.78 -23.92
N TYR A 8 2.88 -14.53 -23.31
CA TYR A 8 2.14 -14.06 -22.14
C TYR A 8 3.08 -13.85 -20.96
N ALA A 9 3.98 -14.80 -20.65
CA ALA A 9 4.99 -14.66 -19.59
C ALA A 9 5.84 -13.38 -19.69
N LYS A 10 6.16 -12.90 -20.91
CA LYS A 10 6.93 -11.67 -21.11
C LYS A 10 6.09 -10.40 -20.86
N ALA A 11 4.87 -10.34 -21.38
CA ALA A 11 3.95 -9.21 -21.19
C ALA A 11 3.55 -8.97 -19.71
N GLN A 12 3.68 -9.99 -18.88
CA GLN A 12 3.26 -9.95 -17.47
C GLN A 12 4.29 -9.27 -16.58
N GLN A 13 5.56 -9.49 -16.88
CA GLN A 13 6.68 -8.75 -16.30
C GLN A 13 6.74 -7.31 -16.85
N GLU A 14 6.24 -7.06 -18.07
CA GLU A 14 6.16 -5.72 -18.66
C GLU A 14 5.29 -4.76 -17.84
N ASN A 15 4.14 -5.19 -17.30
CA ASN A 15 3.32 -4.32 -16.44
C ASN A 15 4.06 -3.91 -15.15
N LEU A 16 4.80 -4.84 -14.53
CA LEU A 16 5.59 -4.53 -13.34
C LEU A 16 6.73 -3.54 -13.67
N ILE A 17 7.44 -3.78 -14.77
CA ILE A 17 8.51 -2.88 -15.26
C ILE A 17 7.94 -1.51 -15.57
N ALA A 18 6.83 -1.43 -16.31
CA ALA A 18 6.16 -0.19 -16.66
C ALA A 18 5.75 0.59 -15.40
N ALA A 19 5.15 -0.07 -14.40
CA ALA A 19 4.80 0.56 -13.14
C ALA A 19 6.02 1.18 -12.44
N GLN A 20 7.15 0.48 -12.41
CA GLN A 20 8.41 1.01 -11.84
C GLN A 20 8.93 2.20 -12.64
N THR A 21 8.93 2.12 -13.97
CA THR A 21 9.38 3.21 -14.86
C THR A 21 8.54 4.46 -14.67
N PHE A 22 7.21 4.35 -14.68
CA PHE A 22 6.33 5.50 -14.49
C PHE A 22 6.41 6.08 -13.08
N LEU A 23 6.62 5.23 -12.06
CA LEU A 23 6.89 5.70 -10.70
C LEU A 23 8.17 6.55 -10.64
N GLN A 24 9.25 6.10 -11.27
CA GLN A 24 10.52 6.83 -11.33
C GLN A 24 10.38 8.17 -12.07
N GLN A 25 9.54 8.22 -13.11
CA GLN A 25 9.20 9.45 -13.84
C GLN A 25 8.24 10.37 -13.07
N GLY A 26 7.69 9.92 -11.93
CA GLY A 26 6.69 10.65 -11.16
C GLY A 26 5.29 10.66 -11.77
N ASN A 27 5.04 9.88 -12.82
CA ASN A 27 3.72 9.73 -13.44
C ASN A 27 2.90 8.70 -12.65
N LEU A 28 2.26 9.17 -11.58
CA LEU A 28 1.60 8.30 -10.60
C LEU A 28 0.35 7.62 -11.15
N ASP A 29 -0.40 8.28 -12.03
CA ASP A 29 -1.61 7.69 -12.61
C ASP A 29 -1.26 6.49 -13.51
N SER A 30 -0.20 6.64 -14.31
CA SER A 30 0.30 5.53 -15.13
C SER A 30 0.90 4.44 -14.26
N ALA A 31 1.72 4.79 -13.26
CA ALA A 31 2.28 3.81 -12.33
C ALA A 31 1.19 2.99 -11.64
N LYS A 32 0.12 3.65 -11.19
CA LYS A 32 -1.07 3.04 -10.59
C LYS A 32 -1.77 2.10 -11.56
N PHE A 33 -2.02 2.55 -12.79
CA PHE A 33 -2.68 1.74 -13.82
C PHE A 33 -1.95 0.42 -14.05
N TYR A 34 -0.63 0.48 -14.27
CA TYR A 34 0.16 -0.71 -14.57
C TYR A 34 0.33 -1.64 -13.35
N ILE A 35 0.51 -1.11 -12.14
CA ILE A 35 0.61 -1.97 -10.95
C ILE A 35 -0.72 -2.62 -10.58
N ASP A 36 -1.85 -1.95 -10.85
CA ASP A 36 -3.17 -2.53 -10.67
C ASP A 36 -3.40 -3.71 -11.62
N ALA A 37 -2.92 -3.62 -12.87
CA ALA A 37 -2.92 -4.73 -13.80
C ALA A 37 -1.96 -5.86 -13.37
N ALA A 38 -0.76 -5.51 -12.90
CA ALA A 38 0.26 -6.49 -12.52
C ALA A 38 -0.18 -7.41 -11.36
N VAL A 39 -0.98 -6.95 -10.40
CA VAL A 39 -1.44 -7.81 -9.29
C VAL A 39 -2.61 -8.73 -9.66
N LEU A 40 -3.24 -8.53 -10.82
CA LEU A 40 -4.31 -9.40 -11.32
C LEU A 40 -3.75 -10.59 -12.09
N ASP A 41 -2.49 -10.53 -12.53
CA ASP A 41 -1.86 -11.63 -13.23
C ASP A 41 -1.48 -12.77 -12.26
N PRO A 42 -1.90 -14.03 -12.51
CA PRO A 42 -1.60 -15.16 -11.61
C PRO A 42 -0.11 -15.40 -11.36
N SER A 43 0.77 -15.06 -12.31
CA SER A 43 2.22 -15.26 -12.20
C SER A 43 2.89 -14.28 -11.22
N THR A 44 2.29 -13.11 -11.00
CA THR A 44 2.81 -12.04 -10.15
C THR A 44 1.95 -11.80 -8.91
N ALA A 45 0.71 -12.28 -8.88
CA ALA A 45 -0.23 -12.09 -7.77
C ALA A 45 0.23 -12.73 -6.46
N SER A 46 1.07 -13.77 -6.51
CA SER A 46 1.69 -14.42 -5.35
C SER A 46 3.04 -13.80 -4.94
N ASN A 47 3.53 -12.79 -5.68
CA ASN A 47 4.81 -12.17 -5.40
C ASN A 47 4.64 -10.99 -4.42
N ALA A 48 5.22 -11.13 -3.22
CA ALA A 48 5.19 -10.11 -2.17
C ALA A 48 5.73 -8.74 -2.63
N GLN A 49 6.74 -8.71 -3.50
CA GLN A 49 7.33 -7.49 -4.04
C GLN A 49 6.33 -6.66 -4.86
N VAL A 50 5.43 -7.33 -5.58
CA VAL A 50 4.45 -6.67 -6.44
C VAL A 50 3.41 -5.96 -5.57
N TRP A 51 2.96 -6.60 -4.49
CA TRP A 51 2.07 -5.99 -3.50
C TRP A 51 2.76 -4.87 -2.70
N TYR A 52 4.05 -5.03 -2.38
CA TYR A 52 4.84 -3.96 -1.78
C TYR A 52 4.91 -2.73 -2.69
N LEU A 53 5.26 -2.92 -3.96
CA LEU A 53 5.33 -1.82 -4.93
C LEU A 53 3.95 -1.16 -5.12
N LYS A 54 2.87 -1.94 -5.14
CA LYS A 54 1.50 -1.42 -5.17
C LYS A 54 1.22 -0.54 -3.95
N GLY A 55 1.54 -1.01 -2.75
CA GLY A 55 1.43 -0.20 -1.53
C GLY A 55 2.25 1.08 -1.61
N PHE A 56 3.48 1.00 -2.13
CA PHE A 56 4.37 2.14 -2.26
C PHE A 56 3.85 3.21 -3.24
N ILE A 57 3.31 2.81 -4.39
CA ILE A 57 2.69 3.72 -5.36
C ILE A 57 1.49 4.44 -4.73
N TYR A 58 0.60 3.69 -4.05
CA TYR A 58 -0.57 4.28 -3.41
C TYR A 58 -0.21 5.20 -2.22
N LYS A 59 0.82 4.85 -1.43
CA LYS A 59 1.40 5.75 -0.43
C LYS A 59 1.93 7.04 -1.08
N THR A 60 2.56 6.93 -2.25
CA THR A 60 3.11 8.09 -2.97
C THR A 60 2.00 9.01 -3.46
N ILE A 61 0.91 8.45 -3.98
CA ILE A 61 -0.31 9.19 -4.34
C ILE A 61 -0.88 9.90 -3.13
N TYR A 62 -1.04 9.21 -2.00
CA TYR A 62 -1.48 9.84 -0.75
C TYR A 62 -0.60 11.04 -0.38
N ASN A 63 0.72 10.83 -0.32
CA ASN A 63 1.66 11.86 0.12
C ASN A 63 1.67 13.11 -0.78
N LYS A 64 1.44 12.94 -2.09
CA LYS A 64 1.50 14.04 -3.07
C LYS A 64 0.14 14.70 -3.32
N ASN A 65 -0.93 13.90 -3.37
CA ASN A 65 -2.21 14.34 -3.92
C ASN A 65 -3.35 14.34 -2.88
N GLU A 66 -3.26 13.53 -1.82
CA GLU A 66 -4.38 13.32 -0.90
C GLU A 66 -4.02 13.59 0.57
N LYS A 67 -2.86 14.20 0.85
CA LYS A 67 -2.35 14.36 2.23
C LYS A 67 -3.29 15.14 3.16
N GLY A 68 -4.07 16.08 2.61
CA GLY A 68 -5.09 16.82 3.37
C GLY A 68 -6.43 16.07 3.54
N ASN A 69 -6.62 14.94 2.86
CA ASN A 69 -7.82 14.12 2.99
C ASN A 69 -7.67 13.17 4.19
N LYS A 70 -8.33 13.52 5.30
CA LYS A 70 -8.36 12.73 6.54
C LYS A 70 -8.92 11.31 6.37
N GLN A 71 -9.55 11.00 5.23
CA GLN A 71 -10.03 9.66 4.87
C GLN A 71 -9.53 9.23 3.49
N SER A 72 -8.30 9.63 3.14
CA SER A 72 -7.65 9.32 1.85
C SER A 72 -7.84 7.84 1.46
N PRO A 73 -8.49 7.56 0.30
CA PRO A 73 -8.63 6.19 -0.19
C PRO A 73 -7.26 5.58 -0.51
N SER A 74 -6.31 6.38 -1.05
CA SER A 74 -4.99 5.87 -1.39
C SER A 74 -4.18 5.47 -0.17
N ARG A 75 -4.31 6.18 0.96
CA ARG A 75 -3.70 5.81 2.24
C ARG A 75 -4.20 4.46 2.75
N LEU A 76 -5.52 4.28 2.78
CA LEU A 76 -6.14 3.04 3.30
C LEU A 76 -5.83 1.84 2.39
N ALA A 77 -5.83 2.06 1.07
CA ALA A 77 -5.44 1.05 0.11
C ALA A 77 -3.97 0.65 0.28
N ALA A 78 -3.05 1.62 0.44
CA ALA A 78 -1.63 1.34 0.67
C ALA A 78 -1.40 0.44 1.89
N LEU A 79 -2.05 0.74 3.02
CA LEU A 79 -2.02 -0.10 4.23
C LEU A 79 -2.45 -1.55 3.92
N THR A 80 -3.57 -1.72 3.21
CA THR A 80 -4.08 -3.04 2.81
C THR A 80 -3.07 -3.80 1.94
N PHE A 81 -2.40 -3.12 1.02
CA PHE A 81 -1.42 -3.75 0.12
C PHE A 81 -0.12 -4.12 0.84
N PHE A 82 0.39 -3.28 1.76
CA PHE A 82 1.54 -3.64 2.58
C PHE A 82 1.23 -4.81 3.52
N LYS A 83 0.04 -4.86 4.13
CA LYS A 83 -0.42 -6.02 4.91
C LYS A 83 -0.47 -7.30 4.06
N LYS A 84 -0.95 -7.20 2.83
CA LYS A 84 -0.95 -8.34 1.90
C LYS A 84 0.48 -8.77 1.52
N SER A 85 1.37 -7.82 1.25
CA SER A 85 2.78 -8.10 0.97
C SER A 85 3.42 -8.87 2.14
N LEU A 86 3.27 -8.40 3.38
CA LEU A 86 3.74 -9.11 4.58
C LEU A 86 3.20 -10.53 4.71
N ALA A 87 1.91 -10.73 4.44
CA ALA A 87 1.25 -12.02 4.64
C ALA A 87 1.74 -13.11 3.67
N ILE A 88 2.31 -12.73 2.52
CA ILE A 88 2.76 -13.67 1.49
C ILE A 88 4.30 -13.66 1.30
N ASP A 89 5.03 -12.85 2.08
CA ASP A 89 6.47 -12.69 1.96
C ASP A 89 7.23 -13.87 2.60
N SER A 90 7.41 -14.94 1.83
CA SER A 90 8.19 -16.09 2.27
C SER A 90 9.71 -15.84 2.27
N SER A 91 10.21 -14.86 1.50
CA SER A 91 11.64 -14.53 1.46
C SER A 91 12.07 -13.60 2.60
N GLN A 92 11.12 -12.97 3.27
CA GLN A 92 11.32 -11.98 4.33
C GLN A 92 12.00 -10.68 3.85
N GLU A 93 12.17 -10.51 2.55
CA GLU A 93 12.90 -9.38 1.95
C GLU A 93 12.15 -8.05 2.09
N ASN A 94 10.81 -8.10 2.15
CA ASN A 94 9.96 -6.92 2.24
C ASN A 94 9.51 -6.61 3.67
N ILE A 95 9.84 -7.44 4.67
CA ILE A 95 9.31 -7.30 6.03
C ILE A 95 9.64 -5.92 6.63
N GLN A 96 10.91 -5.54 6.65
CA GLN A 96 11.34 -4.30 7.30
C GLN A 96 10.76 -3.06 6.64
N GLU A 97 10.75 -3.01 5.31
CA GLU A 97 10.18 -1.87 4.57
C GLU A 97 8.65 -1.83 4.68
N ASN A 98 7.96 -2.97 4.65
CA ASN A 98 6.52 -3.01 4.92
C ASN A 98 6.20 -2.49 6.32
N ILE A 99 6.91 -2.96 7.36
CA ILE A 99 6.73 -2.51 8.75
C ILE A 99 6.89 -0.99 8.83
N LYS A 100 7.97 -0.45 8.26
CA LYS A 100 8.24 0.99 8.24
C LYS A 100 7.14 1.78 7.54
N ASN A 101 6.66 1.30 6.39
CA ASN A 101 5.61 1.96 5.63
C ASN A 101 4.25 1.90 6.36
N ILE A 102 3.91 0.77 6.98
CA ILE A 102 2.70 0.60 7.78
C ILE A 102 2.75 1.52 9.00
N LYS A 103 3.85 1.53 9.76
CA LYS A 103 4.03 2.43 10.92
C LYS A 103 3.84 3.89 10.50
N TYR A 104 4.48 4.31 9.41
CA TYR A 104 4.31 5.67 8.89
C TYR A 104 2.83 6.03 8.62
N LEU A 105 2.13 5.23 7.83
CA LEU A 105 0.73 5.51 7.46
C LEU A 105 -0.21 5.43 8.66
N ALA A 106 -0.02 4.45 9.55
CA ALA A 106 -0.76 4.31 10.79
C ALA A 106 -0.57 5.55 11.70
N THR A 107 0.66 6.04 11.85
CA THR A 107 0.92 7.28 12.60
C THR A 107 0.22 8.49 11.98
N THR A 108 0.13 8.58 10.64
CA THR A 108 -0.64 9.67 10.01
C THR A 108 -2.14 9.59 10.32
N LEU A 109 -2.70 8.37 10.45
CA LEU A 109 -4.09 8.18 10.88
C LEU A 109 -4.28 8.61 12.33
N TYR A 110 -3.34 8.29 13.22
CA TYR A 110 -3.37 8.74 14.62
C TYR A 110 -3.40 10.28 14.72
N ASN A 111 -2.55 10.95 13.94
CA ASN A 111 -2.52 12.41 13.89
C ASN A 111 -3.85 13.00 13.39
N ASP A 112 -4.42 12.44 12.31
CA ASP A 112 -5.72 12.87 11.80
C ASP A 112 -6.86 12.58 12.77
N ALA A 113 -6.74 11.50 13.55
CA ALA A 113 -7.71 11.20 14.59
C ALA A 113 -7.71 12.30 15.66
N GLY A 114 -6.53 12.67 16.17
CA GLY A 114 -6.36 13.79 17.10
C GLY A 114 -6.88 15.12 16.55
N ALA A 115 -6.60 15.41 15.28
CA ALA A 115 -7.08 16.62 14.59
C ALA A 115 -8.58 16.60 14.24
N SER A 116 -9.30 15.53 14.60
CA SER A 116 -10.73 15.35 14.36
C SER A 116 -11.52 15.13 15.66
N LEU A 117 -10.87 15.29 16.82
CA LEU A 117 -11.50 15.16 18.14
C LEU A 117 -12.33 16.42 18.46
N ASP A 118 -13.41 16.61 17.72
CA ASP A 118 -14.39 17.68 17.95
C ASP A 118 -15.83 17.17 17.74
N SER A 119 -16.82 18.01 18.01
CA SER A 119 -18.24 17.63 17.94
C SER A 119 -18.75 17.36 16.52
N VAL A 120 -18.02 17.76 15.48
CA VAL A 120 -18.40 17.64 14.07
C VAL A 120 -17.74 16.39 13.46
N ASP A 121 -16.43 16.25 13.66
CA ASP A 121 -15.59 15.24 13.00
C ASP A 121 -15.33 13.98 13.85
N TYR A 122 -15.93 13.83 15.04
CA TYR A 122 -15.64 12.70 15.95
C TYR A 122 -15.75 11.31 15.30
N LYS A 123 -16.63 11.12 14.30
CA LYS A 123 -16.73 9.85 13.56
C LYS A 123 -15.48 9.57 12.73
N ILE A 124 -14.87 10.60 12.16
CA ILE A 124 -13.57 10.51 11.47
C ILE A 124 -12.50 10.16 12.49
N ALA A 125 -12.51 10.78 13.68
CA ALA A 125 -11.56 10.48 14.74
C ALA A 125 -11.60 9.01 15.16
N ILE A 126 -12.80 8.49 15.45
CA ILE A 126 -13.01 7.08 15.83
C ILE A 126 -12.46 6.15 14.74
N LYS A 127 -12.90 6.33 13.49
CA LYS A 127 -12.49 5.46 12.38
C LYS A 127 -10.97 5.48 12.15
N ASN A 128 -10.36 6.65 12.19
CA ASN A 128 -8.91 6.78 11.98
C ASN A 128 -8.13 6.17 13.15
N PHE A 129 -8.58 6.36 14.39
CA PHE A 129 -7.95 5.74 15.56
C PHE A 129 -8.07 4.22 15.55
N GLU A 130 -9.24 3.67 15.19
CA GLU A 130 -9.43 2.23 15.04
C GLU A 130 -8.52 1.64 13.97
N THR A 131 -8.42 2.30 12.81
CA THR A 131 -7.52 1.88 11.73
C THR A 131 -6.06 1.97 12.15
N PHE A 132 -5.67 3.03 12.87
CA PHE A 132 -4.33 3.14 13.45
C PHE A 132 -4.02 1.94 14.35
N LYS A 133 -4.89 1.62 15.32
CA LYS A 133 -4.69 0.50 16.24
C LYS A 133 -4.52 -0.82 15.50
N GLU A 134 -5.39 -1.12 14.52
CA GLU A 134 -5.32 -2.35 13.74
C GLU A 134 -3.94 -2.51 13.08
N TYR A 135 -3.51 -1.50 12.34
CA TYR A 135 -2.30 -1.58 11.54
C TYR A 135 -1.02 -1.41 12.35
N TYR A 136 -1.07 -0.65 13.46
CA TYR A 136 0.08 -0.51 14.34
C TYR A 136 0.34 -1.80 15.12
N LEU A 137 -0.69 -2.44 15.69
CA LEU A 137 -0.57 -3.74 16.39
C LEU A 137 -0.08 -4.86 15.46
N LEU A 138 -0.44 -4.80 14.17
CA LEU A 138 0.02 -5.77 13.18
C LEU A 138 1.57 -5.82 13.10
N VAL A 139 2.24 -4.68 13.29
CA VAL A 139 3.69 -4.53 13.07
C VAL A 139 4.47 -4.18 14.34
N ASP A 140 3.76 -3.91 15.43
CA ASP A 140 4.29 -3.64 16.77
C ASP A 140 3.27 -4.12 17.81
N PRO A 141 3.30 -5.41 18.19
CA PRO A 141 2.28 -6.01 19.03
C PRO A 141 2.40 -5.60 20.51
N THR A 142 3.32 -4.71 20.87
CA THR A 142 3.54 -4.29 22.25
C THR A 142 2.48 -3.24 22.63
N PRO A 143 1.56 -3.56 23.57
CA PRO A 143 0.42 -2.67 23.87
C PRO A 143 0.82 -1.32 24.46
N ALA A 144 2.02 -1.18 25.01
CA ALA A 144 2.53 0.06 25.59
C ALA A 144 2.74 1.20 24.57
N ASN A 145 2.69 0.88 23.26
CA ASN A 145 2.97 1.82 22.17
C ASN A 145 1.71 2.40 21.50
N ILE A 146 0.53 2.24 22.11
CA ILE A 146 -0.80 2.61 21.56
C ILE A 146 -1.62 3.40 22.59
#